data_AF-A0A8J2ZSL8-F1
#
_entry.id   AF-A0A8J2ZSL8-F1
#
_cell.length_a   1.000
_cell.length_b   1.000
_cell.length_c   1.000
_cell.angle_alpha   90.00
_cell.angle_beta   90.00
_cell.angle_gamma   90.00
#
_symmetry.space_group_name_H-M   'P 1'
#
loop_
_entity.id
_entity.type
_entity.pdbx_description
1 polymer ?
#
loop_
_entity_poly.entity_id
_entity_poly.type
_entity_poly.pdbx_seq_one_letter_code
_entity_poly.pdbx_strand_id
1 'polypeptide(L)'
;MAKVLKEIQLGDFTITLKEDDQGQYTARLTSGSSGGLLEIEKLSDDSLRIRDLDIGSAEVLTEHLALMLVLIKADQNLTDEIHKIYKNREELKG
;
A
#
# COMPACT_ATOMS: atom_id res chain seq x y z
N MET A 1 -4.19 21.40 2.53
CA MET A 1 -4.93 20.43 3.40
C MET A 1 -5.12 19.19 2.56
N ALA A 2 -4.71 17.99 3.01
CA ALA A 2 -4.82 16.80 2.17
C ALA A 2 -6.29 16.45 1.84
N LYS A 3 -6.59 16.30 0.55
CA LYS A 3 -7.92 15.96 0.04
C LYS A 3 -8.07 14.45 -0.02
N VAL A 4 -9.18 13.93 0.52
CA VAL A 4 -9.54 12.51 0.32
C VAL A 4 -10.04 12.33 -1.11
N LEU A 5 -9.36 11.44 -1.84
CA LEU A 5 -9.70 11.13 -3.23
C LEU A 5 -10.55 9.87 -3.36
N LYS A 6 -10.29 8.87 -2.51
CA LYS A 6 -10.95 7.56 -2.58
C LYS A 6 -10.95 6.87 -1.22
N GLU A 7 -11.99 6.11 -0.95
CA GLU A 7 -12.07 5.17 0.17
C GLU A 7 -12.50 3.80 -0.37
N ILE A 8 -11.87 2.74 0.14
CA ILE A 8 -12.13 1.35 -0.24
C ILE A 8 -12.34 0.55 1.05
N GLN A 9 -13.48 -0.13 1.16
CA GLN A 9 -13.79 -1.00 2.28
C GLN A 9 -13.43 -2.45 1.94
N LEU A 10 -12.66 -3.10 2.82
CA LEU A 10 -12.17 -4.48 2.71
C LEU A 10 -12.49 -5.22 4.01
N GLY A 11 -13.77 -5.51 4.24
CA GLY A 11 -14.23 -6.09 5.50
C GLY A 11 -14.00 -5.14 6.68
N ASP A 12 -13.22 -5.57 7.66
CA ASP A 12 -12.84 -4.75 8.84
C ASP A 12 -11.80 -3.67 8.51
N PHE A 13 -11.25 -3.69 7.31
CA PHE A 13 -10.22 -2.75 6.89
C PHE A 13 -10.79 -1.66 5.97
N THR A 14 -10.25 -0.45 6.08
CA THR A 14 -10.53 0.66 5.18
C THR A 14 -9.22 1.21 4.64
N ILE A 15 -9.12 1.34 3.31
CA ILE A 15 -8.02 2.05 2.64
C ILE A 15 -8.51 3.42 2.16
N THR A 16 -7.88 4.49 2.62
CA THR A 16 -8.13 5.86 2.20
C THR A 16 -6.96 6.36 1.36
N LEU A 17 -7.22 6.85 0.15
CA LEU A 17 -6.26 7.57 -0.69
C LEU A 17 -6.44 9.08 -0.49
N LYS A 18 -5.34 9.76 -0.20
CA LYS A 18 -5.26 11.20 -0.04
C LYS A 18 -4.27 11.79 -1.05
N GLU A 19 -4.53 13.01 -1.46
CA GLU A 19 -3.62 13.84 -2.26
C GLU A 19 -3.36 15.14 -1.51
N ASP A 20 -2.09 15.50 -1.36
CA ASP A 20 -1.69 16.76 -0.74
C ASP A 20 -1.65 17.92 -1.75
N ASP A 21 -1.33 19.12 -1.26
CA ASP A 21 -1.29 20.33 -2.09
C ASP A 21 -0.15 20.30 -3.13
N GLN A 22 0.76 19.30 -3.07
CA GLN A 22 1.86 19.08 -4.02
C GLN A 22 1.55 17.97 -5.03
N GLY A 23 0.35 17.37 -4.98
CA GLY A 23 -0.03 16.25 -5.85
C GLY A 23 0.56 14.91 -5.43
N GLN A 24 1.08 14.81 -4.20
CA GLN A 24 1.61 13.55 -3.68
C GLN A 24 0.49 12.69 -3.11
N TYR A 25 0.53 11.40 -3.47
CA TYR A 25 -0.44 10.42 -3.02
C TYR A 25 0.01 9.73 -1.74
N THR A 26 -0.91 9.63 -0.80
CA THR A 26 -0.73 8.88 0.45
C THR A 26 -1.87 7.88 0.58
N ALA A 27 -1.54 6.60 0.79
CA ALA A 27 -2.52 5.56 1.09
C ALA A 27 -2.46 5.24 2.59
N ARG A 28 -3.62 5.23 3.24
CA ARG A 28 -3.79 4.86 4.65
C ARG A 28 -4.68 3.63 4.76
N LEU A 29 -4.19 2.57 5.38
CA LEU A 29 -4.96 1.41 5.80
C LEU A 29 -5.30 1.59 7.27
N THR A 30 -6.54 1.30 7.63
CA THR A 30 -7.03 1.26 9.01
C THR A 30 -7.79 -0.04 9.26
N SER A 31 -7.67 -0.63 10.45
CA SER A 31 -8.47 -1.78 10.93
C SER A 31 -9.37 -1.33 12.06
N GLY A 32 -10.68 -1.50 11.89
CA GLY A 32 -11.68 -1.09 12.87
C GLY A 32 -11.63 -1.92 14.16
N SER A 33 -11.49 -3.24 14.05
CA SER A 33 -11.54 -4.16 15.19
C SER A 33 -10.23 -4.22 16.00
N SER A 34 -9.09 -4.08 15.32
CA SER A 34 -7.76 -4.27 15.91
C SER A 34 -7.02 -2.96 16.16
N GLY A 35 -7.59 -1.82 15.77
CA GLY A 35 -6.98 -0.50 15.94
C GLY A 35 -5.75 -0.27 15.06
N GLY A 36 -5.51 -1.12 14.06
CA GLY A 36 -4.33 -1.08 13.22
C GLY A 36 -4.32 0.09 12.23
N LEU A 37 -3.19 0.76 12.05
CA LEU A 37 -2.98 1.82 11.07
C LEU A 37 -1.64 1.64 10.36
N LEU A 38 -1.67 1.77 9.04
CA LEU A 38 -0.49 1.84 8.18
C LEU A 38 -0.70 2.95 7.16
N GLU A 39 0.18 3.94 7.13
CA GLU A 39 0.15 5.02 6.14
C GLU A 39 1.44 5.04 5.33
N ILE A 40 1.32 4.96 4.00
CA ILE A 40 2.46 4.95 3.07
C ILE A 40 2.33 6.05 2.02
N GLU A 41 3.48 6.54 1.60
CA GLU A 41 3.68 7.61 0.63
C GLU A 41 4.80 7.19 -0.33
N LYS A 42 4.62 7.45 -1.63
CA LYS A 42 5.71 7.28 -2.60
C LYS A 42 6.62 8.51 -2.55
N LEU A 43 7.93 8.31 -2.35
CA LEU A 43 8.91 9.39 -2.40
C LEU A 43 9.57 9.50 -3.77
N SER A 44 9.92 8.35 -4.35
CA SER A 44 10.53 8.22 -5.66
C SER A 44 10.13 6.87 -6.27
N ASP A 45 10.63 6.58 -7.48
CA ASP A 45 10.35 5.32 -8.16
C ASP A 45 10.90 4.07 -7.44
N ASP A 46 11.90 4.26 -6.57
CA ASP A 46 12.58 3.18 -5.85
C ASP A 46 12.42 3.28 -4.33
N SER A 47 11.65 4.25 -3.82
CA SER A 47 11.52 4.45 -2.39
C SER A 47 10.13 4.86 -1.93
N LEU A 48 9.77 4.32 -0.77
CA LEU A 48 8.51 4.54 -0.08
C LEU A 48 8.81 5.06 1.32
N ARG A 49 7.97 5.95 1.81
CA ARG A 49 7.95 6.36 3.21
C ARG A 49 6.77 5.69 3.89
N ILE A 50 7.02 5.07 5.05
CA ILE A 50 5.99 4.77 6.02
C ILE A 50 5.83 6.02 6.89
N ARG A 51 4.70 6.71 6.78
CA ARG A 51 4.42 7.94 7.54
C ARG A 51 3.96 7.65 8.95
N ASP A 52 3.16 6.60 9.09
CA ASP A 52 2.57 6.19 10.36
C ASP A 52 2.38 4.67 10.36
N LEU A 53 2.65 4.07 11.51
CA LEU A 53 2.65 2.63 11.71
C LEU A 53 2.25 2.33 13.14
N ASP A 54 0.99 1.96 13.32
CA ASP A 54 0.46 1.49 14.59
C ASP A 54 -0.40 0.25 14.32
N ILE A 55 0.24 -0.89 14.08
CA ILE A 55 -0.47 -2.10 13.64
C ILE A 55 -1.06 -2.87 14.82
N GLY A 56 -0.61 -2.65 16.06
CA GLY A 56 -1.03 -3.46 17.20
C GLY A 56 -0.90 -4.96 16.89
N SER A 57 -2.02 -5.69 17.00
CA SER A 57 -2.17 -7.11 16.60
C SER A 57 -2.96 -7.30 15.30
N ALA A 58 -3.13 -6.25 14.49
CA ALA A 58 -3.85 -6.31 13.23
C ALA A 58 -3.06 -7.11 12.18
N GLU A 59 -3.74 -7.99 11.47
CA GLU A 59 -3.16 -8.75 10.36
C GLU A 59 -3.28 -7.94 9.06
N VAL A 60 -2.14 -7.62 8.44
CA VAL A 60 -2.12 -6.97 7.12
C VAL A 60 -1.95 -8.03 6.04
N LEU A 61 -2.99 -8.24 5.24
CA LEU A 61 -2.95 -9.15 4.10
C LEU A 61 -2.14 -8.54 2.94
N THR A 62 -1.50 -9.40 2.15
CA THR A 62 -0.73 -9.00 0.96
C THR A 62 -1.58 -8.17 -0.02
N GLU A 63 -2.87 -8.48 -0.14
CA GLU A 63 -3.82 -7.72 -0.97
C GLU A 63 -3.95 -6.26 -0.52
N HIS A 64 -4.00 -6.01 0.80
CA HIS A 64 -4.09 -4.66 1.34
C HIS A 64 -2.85 -3.86 0.92
N LEU A 65 -1.66 -4.44 1.09
CA LEU A 65 -0.41 -3.81 0.72
C LEU A 65 -0.33 -3.56 -0.80
N ALA A 66 -0.72 -4.54 -1.62
CA ALA A 66 -0.73 -4.41 -3.07
C ALA A 66 -1.65 -3.27 -3.53
N LEU A 67 -2.87 -3.18 -3.00
CA LEU A 67 -3.81 -2.11 -3.29
C LEU A 67 -3.27 -0.74 -2.89
N MET A 68 -2.66 -0.63 -1.70
CA MET A 68 -2.05 0.62 -1.26
C MET A 68 -0.95 1.08 -2.22
N LEU A 69 -0.08 0.16 -2.67
CA LEU A 69 1.01 0.45 -3.60
C LEU A 69 0.50 0.90 -4.98
N VAL A 70 -0.58 0.28 -5.48
CA VAL A 70 -1.23 0.71 -6.72
C VAL A 70 -1.83 2.12 -6.57
N LEU A 71 -2.49 2.41 -5.45
CA LEU A 71 -3.13 3.71 -5.23
C LEU A 71 -2.13 4.87 -5.18
N ILE A 72 -0.91 4.63 -4.69
CA ILE A 72 0.16 5.65 -4.68
C ILE A 72 1.01 5.65 -5.96
N LYS A 73 0.60 4.93 -7.02
CA LYS A 73 1.32 4.83 -8.30
C LYS A 73 2.75 4.30 -8.14
N ALA A 74 2.92 3.33 -7.24
CA ALA A 74 4.13 2.52 -7.13
C ALA A 74 4.04 1.23 -7.98
N ASP A 75 2.98 1.10 -8.81
CA ASP A 75 2.56 -0.12 -9.50
C ASP A 75 3.48 -0.57 -10.63
N GLN A 76 4.04 0.34 -11.42
CA GLN A 76 4.78 -0.07 -12.63
C GLN A 76 6.05 -0.87 -12.30
N ASN A 77 6.88 -0.38 -11.37
CA ASN A 77 8.11 -1.07 -10.96
C ASN A 77 7.83 -2.28 -10.06
N LEU A 78 6.80 -2.21 -9.22
CA LEU A 78 6.43 -3.31 -8.33
C LEU A 78 5.91 -4.52 -9.10
N THR A 79 5.10 -4.28 -10.14
CA THR A 79 4.60 -5.34 -11.03
C THR A 79 5.77 -6.02 -11.75
N ASP A 80 6.75 -5.25 -12.22
CA ASP A 80 7.94 -5.78 -12.89
C ASP A 80 8.82 -6.62 -11.93
N GLU A 81 9.04 -6.16 -10.70
CA GLU A 81 9.79 -6.92 -9.69
C GLU A 81 9.04 -8.17 -9.20
N ILE A 82 7.71 -8.10 -9.03
CA ILE A 82 6.88 -9.28 -8.72
C ILE A 82 6.97 -10.32 -9.84
N HIS A 83 6.89 -9.91 -11.11
CA HIS A 83 7.05 -10.82 -12.25
C HIS A 83 8.45 -11.48 -12.29
N LYS A 84 9.53 -10.74 -11.96
CA LYS A 84 10.88 -11.32 -11.84
C LYS A 84 10.94 -12.39 -10.76
N ILE A 85 10.34 -12.15 -9.60
CA ILE A 85 10.31 -13.12 -8.48
C ILE A 85 9.56 -14.40 -8.87
N TYR A 86 8.41 -14.28 -9.54
CA TYR A 86 7.64 -15.44 -10.03
C TYR A 86 8.44 -16.25 -11.05
N LYS A 87 9.07 -15.59 -12.02
CA LYS A 87 9.88 -16.25 -13.04
C LYS A 87 11.06 -17.03 -12.42
N ASN A 88 11.79 -16.43 -11.48
CA ASN A 88 12.88 -17.10 -10.78
C ASN A 88 12.41 -18.29 -9.95
N ARG A 89 11.19 -18.25 -9.40
CA ARG A 89 10.60 -19.37 -8.63
C ARG A 89 10.19 -20.56 -9.49
N GLU A 90 9.79 -20.34 -10.74
CA GLU A 90 9.50 -21.42 -11.68
C GLU A 90 10.79 -22.07 -12.21
N GLU A 91 11.83 -21.26 -12.48
CA GLU A 91 13.15 -21.74 -12.90
C GLU A 91 13.85 -22.57 -11.81
N LEU A 92 13.62 -22.29 -10.52
CA LEU A 92 14.15 -23.07 -9.39
C LEU A 92 13.37 -24.37 -9.10
N LYS A 93 12.21 -24.57 -9.72
CA LYS A 93 11.38 -25.78 -9.59
C LYS A 93 11.52 -26.74 -10.77
N GLY A 94 12.24 -26.32 -11.83
CA GLY A 94 12.54 -27.11 -13.02
C GLY A 94 13.85 -27.87 -12.92
#